data_AF-A0A7C3V1B8-F1
#
_entry.id   AF-A0A7C3V1B8-F1
#
_cell.length_a   1.000
_cell.length_b   1.000
_cell.length_c   1.000
_cell.angle_alpha   90.00
_cell.angle_beta   90.00
_cell.angle_gamma   90.00
#
_symmetry.space_group_name_H-M   'P 1'
#
loop_
_entity.id
_entity.type
_entity.pdbx_description
1 polymer ?
#
loop_
_entity_poly.entity_id
_entity_poly.type
_entity_poly.pdbx_seq_one_letter_code
_entity_poly.pdbx_strand_id
1 'polypeptide(L)'
;WDLAIYVKGLGYYLEQIQDYTPLPLTPASCAFYTEYHPDRKEKIYVAKTYEERKLQRALVQYRDRKNREFLLRNKEKIHFSFNKLFGS
;
A
#
# COMPACT_ATOMS: atom_id res chain seq x y z
N TRP A 1 2.93 -2.65 0.34
CA TRP A 1 1.82 -3.34 -0.32
C TRP A 1 0.97 -4.16 0.66
N ASP A 2 1.54 -4.52 1.80
CA ASP A 2 0.92 -5.33 2.85
C ASP A 2 -0.35 -4.73 3.44
N LEU A 3 -0.54 -3.41 3.35
CA LEU A 3 -1.76 -2.73 3.78
C LEU A 3 -3.02 -3.31 3.12
N ALA A 4 -3.03 -3.50 1.80
CA ALA A 4 -4.22 -3.98 1.09
C ALA A 4 -4.55 -5.44 1.47
N ILE A 5 -3.52 -6.27 1.67
CA ILE A 5 -3.68 -7.67 2.11
C ILE A 5 -4.16 -7.72 3.56
N TYR A 6 -3.59 -6.87 4.42
CA TYR A 6 -3.96 -6.76 5.82
C TYR A 6 -5.43 -6.34 5.97
N VAL A 7 -5.84 -5.26 5.29
CA VAL A 7 -7.23 -4.78 5.29
C VAL A 7 -8.19 -5.84 4.76
N LYS A 8 -7.82 -6.55 3.68
CA LYS A 8 -8.59 -7.69 3.16
C LYS A 8 -8.73 -8.78 4.23
N GLY A 9 -7.65 -9.13 4.93
CA GLY A 9 -7.64 -10.14 5.98
C GLY A 9 -8.52 -9.78 7.18
N LEU A 10 -8.72 -8.49 7.45
CA LEU A 10 -9.67 -8.00 8.45
C LEU A 10 -11.13 -8.03 7.96
N GLY A 11 -11.39 -8.27 6.67
CA GLY A 11 -12.72 -8.26 6.08
C GLY A 11 -13.35 -6.87 5.91
N TYR A 12 -12.59 -5.80 6.13
CA TYR A 12 -13.08 -4.43 6.00
C TYR A 12 -12.90 -3.87 4.59
N TYR A 13 -13.75 -2.90 4.25
CA TYR A 13 -13.62 -2.08 3.05
C TYR A 13 -13.42 -0.62 3.44
N LEU A 14 -12.33 -0.01 2.98
CA LEU A 14 -12.00 1.38 3.30
C LEU A 14 -12.41 2.28 2.13
N GLU A 15 -13.48 3.05 2.31
CA GLU A 15 -13.93 4.04 1.32
C GLU A 15 -13.13 5.34 1.39
N GLN A 16 -12.80 5.78 2.60
CA GLN A 16 -12.02 6.99 2.84
C GLN A 16 -10.61 6.61 3.27
N ILE A 17 -9.64 6.81 2.38
CA ILE A 17 -8.22 6.51 2.62
C ILE A 17 -7.47 7.82 2.68
N GLN A 18 -6.89 8.12 3.84
CA GLN A 18 -6.01 9.27 4.04
C GLN A 18 -4.56 8.86 3.79
N ASP A 19 -3.80 9.75 3.14
CA ASP A 19 -2.36 9.61 3.02
C ASP A 19 -1.68 9.76 4.39
N TYR A 20 -0.69 8.91 4.64
CA TYR A 20 0.12 9.03 5.86
C TYR A 20 0.88 10.36 5.88
N THR A 21 0.72 11.10 6.97
CA THR A 21 1.47 12.33 7.24
C THR A 21 2.44 12.04 8.37
N PRO A 22 3.77 12.06 8.13
CA PRO A 22 4.75 11.70 9.15
C PRO A 22 4.71 12.69 10.32
N LEU A 23 4.45 12.18 11.52
CA LEU A 23 4.61 12.97 12.75
C LEU A 23 6.10 13.03 13.14
N PRO A 24 6.68 14.21 13.36
CA PRO A 24 8.07 14.33 13.77
C PRO A 24 8.32 13.54 15.08
N LEU A 25 9.56 13.12 15.29
CA LEU A 25 9.99 12.39 16.49
C LEU A 25 9.34 11.01 16.70
N THR A 26 8.79 10.39 15.65
CA THR A 26 8.25 9.03 15.73
C THR A 26 9.09 8.04 14.91
N PRO A 27 9.23 6.77 15.37
CA PRO A 27 9.91 5.72 14.60
C PRO A 27 9.31 5.52 13.20
N ALA A 28 7.98 5.70 13.07
CA ALA A 28 7.28 5.60 11.79
C ALA A 28 7.73 6.67 10.80
N SER A 29 7.98 7.90 11.25
CA SER A 29 8.53 8.95 10.41
C SER A 29 9.98 8.69 10.02
N CYS A 30 10.82 8.23 10.96
CA CYS A 30 12.17 7.78 10.61
C CYS A 30 12.14 6.69 9.54
N ALA A 31 11.27 5.68 9.69
CA ALA A 31 11.10 4.60 8.71
C ALA A 31 10.55 5.11 7.36
N PHE A 32 9.65 6.10 7.39
CA PHE A 32 9.12 6.74 6.18
C PHE A 32 10.21 7.47 5.38
N TYR A 33 11.11 8.19 6.05
CA TYR A 33 12.18 8.94 5.38
C TYR A 33 13.35 8.04 4.96
N THR A 34 13.77 7.12 5.84
CA THR A 34 14.94 6.25 5.63
C THR A 34 14.63 4.98 4.84
N GLU A 35 13.35 4.65 4.65
CA GLU A 35 12.90 3.40 4.02
C GLU A 35 13.47 2.16 4.74
N TYR A 36 13.71 2.29 6.04
CA TYR A 36 14.32 1.27 6.87
C TYR A 36 13.50 1.07 8.13
N HIS A 37 13.10 -0.18 8.38
CA HIS A 37 12.42 -0.52 9.61
C HIS A 37 13.46 -0.76 10.72
N PRO A 38 13.49 0.07 11.79
CA PRO A 38 14.55 0.01 12.79
C PRO A 38 14.55 -1.32 13.55
N ASP A 39 13.38 -1.84 13.93
CA ASP A 39 13.29 -3.08 14.72
C ASP A 39 13.56 -4.35 13.89
N ARG A 40 12.99 -4.42 12.68
CA ARG A 40 13.13 -5.56 11.75
C ARG A 40 14.46 -5.55 10.98
N LYS A 41 15.17 -4.42 11.01
CA LYS A 41 16.46 -4.21 10.34
C LYS A 41 16.44 -4.44 8.83
N GLU A 42 15.31 -4.17 8.19
CA GLU A 42 15.09 -4.41 6.76
C GLU A 42 14.66 -3.14 6.03
N LYS A 43 14.95 -3.09 4.72
CA LYS A 43 14.41 -2.03 3.87
C LYS A 43 12.93 -2.26 3.64
N ILE A 44 12.14 -1.21 3.82
CA ILE A 44 10.70 -1.21 3.58
C ILE A 44 10.36 -0.31 2.41
N TYR A 45 9.36 -0.71 1.65
CA TYR A 45 8.85 0.10 0.56
C TYR A 45 7.96 1.24 1.08
N VAL A 46 8.26 2.47 0.68
CA VAL A 46 7.47 3.67 0.99
C VAL A 46 7.03 4.34 -0.30
N ALA A 47 5.73 4.56 -0.49
CA ALA A 47 5.20 5.25 -1.67
C ALA A 47 5.43 6.77 -1.56
N LYS A 48 6.46 7.27 -2.25
CA LYS A 48 6.84 8.69 -2.22
C LYS A 48 6.17 9.49 -3.32
N THR A 49 5.98 8.91 -4.50
CA THR A 49 5.39 9.60 -5.65
C THR A 49 3.86 9.55 -5.60
N TYR A 50 3.22 10.52 -6.26
CA TYR A 50 1.77 10.57 -6.39
C TYR A 50 1.20 9.29 -7.04
N GLU A 51 1.89 8.76 -8.05
CA GLU A 51 1.47 7.53 -8.74
C GLU A 51 1.48 6.32 -7.81
N GLU A 52 2.53 6.16 -7.02
CA GLU A 52 2.66 5.05 -6.07
C GLU A 52 1.60 5.11 -4.97
N ARG A 53 1.31 6.30 -4.45
CA ARG A 53 0.22 6.51 -3.47
C ARG A 53 -1.13 6.17 -4.09
N LYS A 54 -1.37 6.60 -5.33
CA LYS A 54 -2.58 6.27 -6.09
C LYS A 54 -2.69 4.75 -6.31
N LEU A 55 -1.59 4.07 -6.60
CA LEU A 55 -1.55 2.61 -6.71
C LEU A 55 -1.85 1.91 -5.40
N GLN A 56 -1.27 2.36 -4.28
CA GLN A 56 -1.58 1.83 -2.96
C GLN A 56 -3.07 1.99 -2.63
N ARG A 57 -3.65 3.17 -2.86
CA ARG A 57 -5.08 3.43 -2.65
C ARG A 57 -5.95 2.51 -3.51
N ALA A 58 -5.63 2.39 -4.79
CA ALA A 58 -6.37 1.54 -5.72
C ALA A 58 -6.33 0.05 -5.32
N LEU A 59 -5.24 -0.42 -4.71
CA LEU A 59 -5.18 -1.80 -4.20
C LEU A 59 -6.02 -2.02 -2.96
N VAL A 60 -6.11 -1.06 -2.04
CA VAL A 60 -7.01 -1.18 -0.89
C VAL A 60 -8.47 -1.23 -1.40
N GLN A 61 -8.76 -0.47 -2.45
CA GLN A 61 -10.07 -0.42 -3.12
C GLN A 61 -10.15 -1.32 -4.36
N TYR A 62 -9.48 -2.49 -4.34
CA TYR A 62 -9.39 -3.39 -5.50
C TYR A 62 -10.74 -3.94 -5.98
N ARG A 63 -11.79 -3.87 -5.14
CA ARG A 63 -13.16 -4.28 -5.47
C ARG A 63 -13.81 -3.37 -6.51
N ASP A 64 -13.38 -2.10 -6.58
CA ASP A 64 -13.91 -1.16 -7.56
C ASP A 64 -13.41 -1.49 -8.97
N ARG A 65 -14.33 -1.61 -9.92
CA ARG A 65 -14.01 -1.93 -11.31
C ARG A 65 -13.01 -0.95 -11.94
N LYS A 66 -13.17 0.36 -11.65
CA LYS A 66 -12.27 1.42 -12.13
C LYS A 66 -10.84 1.23 -11.62
N ASN A 67 -10.69 0.85 -10.35
CA ASN A 67 -9.38 0.59 -9.75
C ASN A 67 -8.77 -0.70 -10.30
N ARG A 68 -9.57 -1.75 -10.52
CA ARG A 68 -9.09 -3.00 -11.12
C ARG A 68 -8.44 -2.79 -12.49
N GLU A 69 -9.03 -2.00 -13.37
CA GLU A 69 -8.42 -1.66 -14.67
C GLU A 69 -7.15 -0.83 -14.52
N PHE A 70 -7.10 0.09 -13.55
CA PHE A 70 -5.91 0.88 -13.27
C PHE A 70 -4.75 0.01 -12.75
N LEU A 71 -5.05 -0.95 -11.87
CA LEU A 71 -4.08 -1.89 -11.33
C LEU A 71 -3.51 -2.84 -12.38
N LEU A 72 -4.37 -3.37 -13.26
CA LEU A 72 -3.93 -4.24 -14.36
C LEU A 72 -3.00 -3.51 -15.34
N ARG A 73 -3.26 -2.23 -15.60
CA ARG A 73 -2.42 -1.37 -16.44
C ARG A 73 -1.06 -1.03 -15.83
N ASN A 74 -0.95 -1.04 -14.51
CA ASN A 74 0.28 -0.69 -13.77
C ASN A 74 0.89 -1.90 -13.06
N LYS A 75 0.59 -3.11 -13.54
CA LYS A 75 0.96 -4.37 -12.89
C LYS A 75 2.47 -4.51 -12.70
N GLU A 76 3.28 -4.01 -13.64
CA GLU A 76 4.75 -4.06 -13.55
C GLU A 76 5.32 -3.30 -12.35
N LYS A 77 4.60 -2.28 -11.84
CA LYS A 77 5.02 -1.50 -10.66
C LYS A 77 4.65 -2.19 -9.33
N ILE A 78 3.88 -3.27 -9.37
CA ILE A 78 3.36 -3.94 -8.18
C ILE A 78 4.22 -5.16 -7.85
N HIS A 79 4.94 -5.09 -6.72
CA HIS A 79 5.96 -6.07 -6.34
C HIS A 79 5.41 -7.37 -5.70
N PHE A 80 4.11 -7.66 -5.81
CA PHE A 80 3.53 -8.89 -5.23
C PHE A 80 2.45 -9.51 -6.12
N SER A 81 2.23 -10.81 -5.94
CA SER A 81 1.27 -11.56 -6.75
C SER A 81 -0.17 -11.13 -6.49
N PHE A 82 -0.85 -10.67 -7.55
CA PHE A 82 -2.27 -10.31 -7.53
C PHE A 82 -3.20 -11.45 -7.10
N ASN A 83 -2.77 -12.70 -7.22
CA ASN A 83 -3.52 -13.84 -6.71
C ASN A 83 -3.75 -13.74 -5.20
N LYS A 84 -2.89 -13.06 -4.43
CA LYS A 84 -3.12 -12.80 -3.01
C LYS A 84 -4.30 -11.86 -2.75
N LEU A 85 -4.60 -10.93 -3.66
CA LEU A 85 -5.72 -10.01 -3.54
C LEU A 85 -7.02 -10.57 -4.11
N PHE A 86 -6.97 -11.21 -5.28
CA PHE A 86 -8.17 -11.71 -5.96
C PHE A 86 -8.49 -13.19 -5.65
N GLY A 87 -7.58 -13.92 -5.01
CA GLY A 87 -7.84 -15.29 -4.57
C GLY A 87 -8.85 -15.33 -3.43
N SER A 88 -9.77 -16.29 -3.54
CA SER A 88 -10.72 -16.74 -2.52
C SER A 88 -10.03 -17.18 -1.24
#